data_AF-A0A7J9VWK2-F1
#
_entry.id   AF-A0A7J9VWK2-F1
#
_cell.length_a   1.000
_cell.length_b   1.000
_cell.length_c   1.000
_cell.angle_alpha   90.00
_cell.angle_beta   90.00
_cell.angle_gamma   90.00
#
_symmetry.space_group_name_H-M   'P 1'
#
loop_
_entity.id
_entity.type
_entity.pdbx_description
1 polymer ?
#
loop_
_entity_poly.entity_id
_entity_poly.type
_entity_poly.pdbx_seq_one_letter_code
_entity_poly.pdbx_strand_id
1 'polypeptide(L)'
;MASTSARMLRLLSLLQTHRFWPGGARFRPRELPAEDAAAYVRDSLASVPTRYHVAVRVHTAAADVENVVRGWGTVEPVDVGSCRLEMNVDTLHWPALVLGSVGAEFEVLEPPELTDYLRTMGELFIRASGCPASTVRGRRDSAHARLPAWRPR
;
A
#
# COMPACT_ATOMS: atom_id res chain seq x y z
N MET A 1 -0.19 -36.45 -46.96
CA MET A 1 -0.69 -36.08 -45.62
C MET A 1 0.34 -35.25 -44.87
N ALA A 2 0.53 -33.98 -45.26
CA ALA A 2 1.39 -33.03 -44.55
C ALA A 2 0.54 -31.80 -44.23
N SER A 3 -0.09 -31.73 -43.04
CA SER A 3 -0.88 -30.54 -42.70
C SER A 3 -0.98 -30.18 -41.21
N THR A 4 -0.57 -31.05 -40.28
CA THR A 4 -0.67 -30.72 -38.85
C THR A 4 0.66 -30.18 -38.30
N SER A 5 1.77 -30.89 -38.54
CA SER A 5 3.10 -30.48 -38.05
C SER A 5 3.57 -29.16 -38.67
N ALA A 6 3.28 -28.93 -39.96
CA ALA A 6 3.64 -27.67 -40.62
C ALA A 6 2.85 -26.47 -40.09
N ARG A 7 1.55 -26.65 -39.79
CA ARG A 7 0.72 -25.60 -39.17
C ARG A 7 1.11 -25.35 -37.71
N MET A 8 1.45 -26.41 -36.97
CA MET A 8 1.88 -26.29 -35.58
C MET A 8 3.25 -25.62 -35.46
N LEU A 9 4.20 -25.94 -36.34
CA LEU A 9 5.48 -25.24 -36.39
C LEU A 9 5.32 -23.77 -36.81
N ARG A 10 4.37 -23.46 -37.71
CA ARG A 10 4.06 -22.07 -38.09
C ARG A 10 3.41 -21.27 -36.96
N LEU A 11 2.59 -21.91 -36.12
CA LEU A 11 2.02 -21.31 -34.91
C LEU A 11 3.08 -21.13 -33.81
N LEU A 12 3.92 -22.14 -33.57
CA LEU A 12 5.01 -22.06 -32.60
C LEU A 12 6.06 -21.01 -33.00
N SER A 13 6.29 -20.80 -34.29
CA SER A 13 7.14 -19.72 -34.82
C SER A 13 6.66 -18.32 -34.43
N LEU A 14 5.35 -18.10 -34.25
CA LEU A 14 4.81 -16.81 -33.79
C LEU A 14 5.03 -16.57 -32.29
N LEU A 15 5.21 -17.64 -31.51
CA LEU A 15 5.54 -17.55 -30.08
C LEU A 15 7.05 -17.50 -29.85
N GLN A 16 7.85 -17.98 -30.81
CA GLN A 16 9.32 -17.91 -30.83
C GLN A 16 9.84 -16.59 -31.40
N THR A 17 8.95 -15.68 -31.83
CA THR A 17 9.35 -14.31 -32.17
C THR A 17 9.77 -13.66 -30.87
N HIS A 18 11.08 -13.73 -30.55
CA HIS A 18 11.69 -12.92 -29.52
C HIS A 18 11.07 -11.54 -29.60
N ARG A 19 10.35 -11.15 -28.54
CA ARG A 19 9.67 -9.87 -28.44
C ARG A 19 10.74 -8.82 -28.70
N PHE A 20 10.84 -8.38 -29.96
CA PHE A 20 11.85 -7.46 -30.41
C PHE A 20 11.38 -6.14 -29.85
N TRP A 21 11.75 -5.86 -28.60
CA TRP A 21 11.74 -4.51 -28.09
C TRP A 21 12.66 -3.76 -29.05
N PRO A 22 12.15 -2.86 -29.92
CA PRO A 22 13.01 -2.15 -30.83
C PRO A 22 13.77 -1.15 -29.97
N GLY A 23 14.87 -1.58 -29.35
CA GLY A 23 15.69 -0.85 -28.40
C GLY A 23 16.52 0.26 -29.04
N GLY A 24 15.95 0.98 -30.02
CA GLY A 24 16.60 2.07 -30.74
C GLY A 24 16.34 3.46 -30.13
N ALA A 25 15.27 3.62 -29.35
CA ALA A 25 15.02 4.87 -28.65
C ALA A 25 15.92 4.94 -27.41
N ARG A 26 17.07 5.59 -27.55
CA ARG A 26 17.90 5.94 -26.40
C ARG A 26 17.10 6.91 -25.53
N PHE A 27 16.98 6.59 -24.25
CA PHE A 27 16.49 7.54 -23.25
C PHE A 27 17.37 8.79 -23.31
N ARG A 28 16.79 9.94 -23.66
CA ARG A 28 17.44 11.24 -23.52
C ARG A 28 16.99 11.81 -22.18
N PRO A 29 17.88 11.90 -21.16
CA PRO A 29 17.52 12.52 -19.90
C PRO A 29 16.97 13.92 -20.16
N ARG A 30 15.78 14.20 -19.64
CA ARG A 30 15.23 15.56 -19.62
C ARG A 30 16.05 16.38 -18.65
N GLU A 31 16.41 17.60 -19.02
CA GLU A 31 17.02 18.54 -18.09
C GLU A 31 16.08 18.75 -16.89
N LEU A 32 16.65 18.61 -15.69
CA LEU A 32 15.92 18.82 -14.46
C LEU A 32 15.65 20.32 -14.33
N PRO A 33 14.45 20.73 -13.95
CA PRO A 33 14.12 22.14 -13.74
C PRO A 33 14.68 22.64 -12.39
N ALA A 34 15.74 22.00 -11.87
CA ALA A 34 16.48 22.38 -10.67
C ALA A 34 17.95 21.98 -10.84
N GLU A 35 18.82 22.59 -10.06
CA GLU A 35 20.27 22.36 -10.07
C GLU A 35 20.64 20.91 -9.69
N ASP A 36 19.83 20.28 -8.82
CA ASP A 36 20.06 18.94 -8.29
C ASP A 36 18.75 18.13 -8.25
N ALA A 37 18.86 16.82 -8.52
CA ALA A 37 17.76 15.87 -8.47
C ALA A 37 17.18 15.75 -7.05
N ALA A 38 18.01 15.74 -6.01
CA ALA A 38 17.51 15.65 -4.64
C ALA A 38 16.83 16.95 -4.20
N ALA A 39 17.33 18.12 -4.63
CA ALA A 39 16.62 19.39 -4.47
C ALA A 39 15.26 19.38 -5.18
N TYR A 40 15.21 18.97 -6.45
CA TYR A 40 13.96 18.90 -7.22
C TYR A 40 12.92 17.99 -6.57
N VAL A 41 13.33 16.81 -6.08
CA VAL A 41 12.41 15.86 -5.42
C VAL A 41 11.91 16.43 -4.10
N ARG A 42 12.77 17.06 -3.29
CA ARG A 42 12.34 17.70 -2.03
C ARG A 42 11.31 18.80 -2.28
N ASP A 43 11.57 19.69 -3.23
CA ASP A 43 10.64 20.79 -3.57
C ASP A 43 9.35 20.27 -4.20
N SER A 44 9.44 19.24 -5.05
CA SER A 44 8.27 18.61 -5.66
C SER A 44 7.39 17.94 -4.61
N LEU A 45 7.98 17.24 -3.64
CA LEU A 45 7.24 16.60 -2.55
C LEU A 45 6.63 17.64 -1.59
N ALA A 46 7.35 18.72 -1.29
CA ALA A 46 6.87 19.79 -0.43
C ALA A 46 5.73 20.62 -1.06
N SER A 47 5.66 20.69 -2.39
CA SER A 47 4.65 21.46 -3.13
C SER A 47 3.38 20.68 -3.47
N VAL A 48 3.32 19.36 -3.16
CA VAL A 48 2.09 18.58 -3.33
C VAL A 48 1.02 19.14 -2.39
N PRO A 49 -0.13 19.63 -2.90
CA PRO A 49 -1.21 20.12 -2.04
C PRO A 49 -1.73 18.99 -1.15
N THR A 50 -1.57 19.13 0.17
CA THR A 50 -2.13 18.19 1.14
C THR A 50 -3.55 18.65 1.47
N ARG A 51 -4.52 17.75 1.29
CA ARG A 51 -5.94 18.06 1.48
C ARG A 51 -6.36 17.94 2.93
N TYR A 52 -5.72 17.04 3.67
CA TYR A 52 -6.05 16.71 5.05
C TYR A 52 -4.80 16.81 5.91
N HIS A 53 -4.95 17.52 7.03
CA HIS A 53 -4.09 17.38 8.18
C HIS A 53 -4.71 16.33 9.10
N VAL A 54 -4.04 15.18 9.22
CA VAL A 54 -4.46 14.09 10.09
C VAL A 54 -3.67 14.18 11.38
N ALA A 55 -4.36 14.29 12.52
CA ALA A 55 -3.76 14.16 13.84
C ALA A 55 -4.52 13.13 14.65
N VAL A 56 -3.79 12.18 15.21
CA VAL A 56 -4.34 11.04 15.95
C VAL A 56 -3.56 10.85 17.24
N ARG A 57 -4.25 10.66 18.36
CA ARG A 57 -3.62 10.17 19.59
C ARG A 57 -3.61 8.64 19.54
N VAL A 58 -2.43 8.04 19.59
CA VAL A 58 -2.28 6.58 19.63
C VAL A 58 -1.86 6.17 21.04
N HIS A 59 -2.57 5.19 21.60
CA HIS A 59 -2.35 4.68 22.96
C HIS A 59 -1.28 3.59 22.97
N THR A 60 -0.09 3.94 22.47
CA THR A 60 1.14 3.17 22.62
C THR A 60 2.35 4.10 22.60
N ALA A 61 3.53 3.59 22.98
CA ALA A 61 4.77 4.36 22.98
C ALA A 61 5.13 4.86 21.57
N ALA A 62 5.71 6.06 21.48
CA ALA A 62 6.11 6.67 20.20
C ALA A 62 7.02 5.76 19.36
N ALA A 63 7.96 5.05 19.99
CA ALA A 63 8.89 4.16 19.32
C ALA A 63 8.18 3.03 18.53
N ASP A 64 7.06 2.52 19.03
CA ASP A 64 6.29 1.47 18.35
C ASP A 64 5.60 2.02 17.10
N VAL A 65 5.08 3.23 17.19
CA VAL A 65 4.42 3.92 16.06
C VAL A 65 5.43 4.34 15.01
N GLU A 66 6.57 4.90 15.41
CA GLU A 66 7.66 5.31 14.51
C GLU A 66 8.16 4.15 13.63
N ASN A 67 8.27 2.95 14.20
CA ASN A 67 8.66 1.74 13.49
C ASN A 67 7.72 1.35 12.34
N VAL A 68 6.43 1.72 12.45
CA VAL A 68 5.39 1.46 11.45
C VAL A 68 5.28 2.62 10.46
N VAL A 69 5.26 3.86 10.95
CA VAL A 69 5.00 5.08 10.16
C VAL A 69 6.18 5.46 9.25
N ARG A 70 7.42 5.09 9.59
CA ARG A 70 8.61 5.16 8.72
C ARG A 70 8.70 6.40 7.80
N GLY A 71 8.64 7.59 8.38
CA GLY A 71 8.84 8.86 7.66
C GLY A 71 7.61 9.41 6.92
N TRP A 72 6.47 8.72 6.97
CA TRP A 72 5.20 9.16 6.36
C TRP A 72 4.36 10.06 7.28
N GLY A 73 4.88 10.38 8.47
CA GLY A 73 4.25 11.21 9.48
C GLY A 73 5.23 11.54 10.59
N THR A 74 4.90 12.55 11.38
CA THR A 74 5.63 12.94 12.59
C THR A 74 4.98 12.29 13.80
N VAL A 75 5.79 11.77 14.71
CA VAL A 75 5.33 11.16 15.95
C VAL A 75 5.92 11.95 17.10
N GLU A 76 5.06 12.46 17.97
CA GLU A 76 5.44 13.21 19.17
C GLU A 76 4.98 12.43 20.41
N PRO A 77 5.88 12.09 21.34
CA PRO A 77 5.48 11.44 22.59
C PRO A 77 4.65 12.40 23.44
N VAL A 78 3.49 11.93 23.93
CA VAL A 78 2.69 12.68 24.90
C VAL A 78 3.01 12.24 26.32
N ASP A 79 3.14 10.92 26.52
CA ASP A 79 3.58 10.29 27.76
C ASP A 79 4.22 8.91 27.44
N VAL A 80 4.51 8.11 28.46
CA VAL A 80 5.17 6.79 28.31
C VAL A 80 4.31 5.81 27.50
N GLY A 81 2.99 5.94 27.55
CA GLY A 81 2.04 4.99 26.96
C GLY A 81 1.26 5.55 25.77
N SER A 82 1.51 6.80 25.36
CA SER A 82 0.79 7.41 24.25
C SER A 82 1.61 8.45 23.49
N CYS A 83 1.29 8.58 22.21
CA CYS A 83 1.91 9.55 21.32
C CYS A 83 0.88 10.19 20.40
N ARG A 84 1.26 11.32 19.81
CA ARG A 84 0.51 12.02 18.77
C ARG A 84 1.17 11.73 17.43
N LEU A 85 0.41 11.16 16.51
CA LEU A 85 0.80 10.96 15.12
C LEU A 85 0.16 12.06 14.27
N GLU A 86 0.98 12.80 13.53
CA GLU A 86 0.53 13.77 12.53
C GLU A 86 0.96 13.35 11.13
N MET A 87 0.05 13.50 10.16
CA MET A 87 0.29 13.18 8.75
C MET A 87 -0.38 14.22 7.86
N ASN A 88 0.36 14.71 6.86
CA ASN A 88 -0.20 15.56 5.81
C ASN A 88 -0.44 14.69 4.57
N VAL A 89 -1.71 14.55 4.16
CA VAL A 89 -2.11 13.63 3.09
C VAL A 89 -3.15 14.25 2.16
N ASP A 90 -3.23 13.71 0.95
CA ASP A 90 -4.25 14.05 -0.05
C ASP A 90 -5.51 13.17 0.07
N THR A 91 -5.37 11.96 0.63
CA THR A 91 -6.43 10.97 0.82
C THR A 91 -6.38 10.31 2.20
N LEU A 92 -7.53 9.89 2.72
CA LEU A 92 -7.65 9.26 4.05
C LEU A 92 -7.43 7.73 4.04
N HIS A 93 -7.32 7.11 2.87
CA HIS A 93 -7.17 5.66 2.75
C HIS A 93 -5.87 5.14 3.38
N TRP A 94 -4.77 5.87 3.16
CA TRP A 94 -3.45 5.49 3.64
C TRP A 94 -3.31 5.65 5.16
N PRO A 95 -3.71 6.79 5.77
CA PRO A 95 -3.78 6.89 7.23
C PRO A 95 -4.57 5.76 7.88
N ALA A 96 -5.71 5.38 7.32
CA ALA A 96 -6.51 4.28 7.85
C ALA A 96 -5.77 2.92 7.81
N LEU A 97 -5.02 2.65 6.75
CA LEU A 97 -4.20 1.43 6.65
C LEU A 97 -3.05 1.42 7.67
N VAL A 98 -2.38 2.57 7.83
CA VAL A 98 -1.30 2.74 8.82
C VAL A 98 -1.83 2.52 10.24
N LEU A 99 -2.93 3.18 10.61
CA LEU A 99 -3.57 3.03 11.92
C LEU A 99 -3.99 1.58 12.19
N GLY A 100 -4.57 0.91 11.19
CA GLY A 100 -4.90 -0.51 11.28
C GLY A 100 -3.67 -1.42 11.44
N SER A 101 -2.52 -1.03 10.89
CA SER A 101 -1.27 -1.78 11.00
C SER A 101 -0.54 -1.55 12.33
N VAL A 102 -0.70 -0.38 12.95
CA VAL A 102 -0.18 -0.09 14.30
C VAL A 102 -0.80 -1.04 15.32
N GLY A 103 -2.08 -1.38 15.17
CA GLY A 103 -2.74 -2.39 16.01
C GLY A 103 -2.91 -2.00 17.47
N ALA A 104 -2.82 -0.70 17.79
CA ALA A 104 -3.10 -0.12 19.10
C ALA A 104 -4.40 0.67 19.07
N GLU A 105 -4.98 0.93 20.24
CA GLU A 105 -6.12 1.85 20.36
C GLU A 105 -5.70 3.28 20.00
N PHE A 106 -6.60 4.05 19.41
CA PHE A 106 -6.32 5.42 19.00
C PHE A 106 -7.58 6.29 18.96
N GLU A 107 -7.38 7.60 19.05
CA GLU A 107 -8.41 8.63 18.99
C GLU A 107 -8.10 9.60 17.84
N VAL A 108 -9.06 9.78 16.94
CA VAL A 108 -8.95 10.77 15.86
C VAL A 108 -9.19 12.17 16.46
N LEU A 109 -8.19 13.04 16.38
CA LEU A 109 -8.33 14.44 16.76
C LEU A 109 -8.83 15.27 15.57
N GLU A 110 -8.26 14.99 14.39
CA GLU A 110 -8.64 15.60 13.12
C GLU A 110 -8.12 14.75 11.94
N PRO A 111 -8.73 14.86 10.75
CA PRO A 111 -10.00 15.54 10.49
C PRO A 111 -11.19 14.63 10.88
N PRO A 112 -12.40 15.16 11.18
CA PRO A 112 -13.55 14.34 11.52
C PRO A 112 -13.94 13.36 10.40
N GLU A 113 -13.64 13.70 9.15
CA GLU A 113 -13.83 12.83 7.98
C GLU A 113 -13.06 11.51 8.09
N LEU A 114 -11.94 11.47 8.83
CA LEU A 114 -11.20 10.24 9.09
C LEU A 114 -12.02 9.30 9.97
N THR A 115 -12.76 9.82 10.95
CA THR A 115 -13.65 9.02 11.80
C THR A 115 -14.76 8.37 10.98
N ASP A 116 -15.38 9.10 10.05
CA ASP A 116 -16.41 8.57 9.17
C ASP A 116 -15.87 7.51 8.21
N TYR A 117 -14.66 7.75 7.68
CA TYR A 117 -13.95 6.79 6.84
C TYR A 117 -13.63 5.50 7.59
N LEU A 118 -13.09 5.60 8.81
CA LEU A 118 -12.75 4.47 9.66
C LEU A 118 -13.97 3.67 10.07
N ARG A 119 -15.11 4.34 10.35
CA ARG A 119 -16.39 3.65 10.62
C ARG A 119 -16.79 2.78 9.44
N THR A 120 -16.77 3.34 8.24
CA THR A 120 -17.13 2.63 7.00
C THR A 120 -16.22 1.42 6.77
N MET A 121 -14.91 1.60 6.95
CA MET A 121 -13.92 0.51 6.85
C MET A 121 -14.09 -0.56 7.92
N GLY A 122 -14.34 -0.15 9.17
CA GLY A 122 -14.58 -1.05 10.30
C GLY A 122 -15.81 -1.92 10.07
N GLU A 123 -16.91 -1.36 9.60
CA GLU A 123 -18.11 -2.13 9.26
C GLU A 123 -17.85 -3.17 8.15
N LEU A 124 -17.05 -2.82 7.13
CA LEU A 124 -16.65 -3.77 6.09
C LEU A 124 -15.86 -4.95 6.67
N PHE A 125 -14.88 -4.69 7.52
CA PHE A 125 -14.08 -5.73 8.15
C PHE A 125 -14.89 -6.60 9.12
N ILE A 126 -15.79 -6.00 9.90
CA ILE A 126 -16.69 -6.72 10.81
C ILE A 126 -17.64 -7.64 10.03
N ARG A 127 -18.23 -7.16 8.92
CA ARG A 127 -19.06 -8.02 8.06
C ARG A 127 -18.27 -9.18 7.47
N ALA A 128 -17.04 -8.94 7.04
CA ALA A 128 -16.17 -9.97 6.49
C ALA A 128 -15.78 -11.04 7.52
N SER A 129 -15.58 -10.65 8.79
CA SER A 129 -15.25 -11.61 9.86
C SER A 129 -16.45 -12.45 10.32
N GLY A 130 -17.67 -11.93 10.16
CA GLY A 130 -18.91 -12.64 10.50
C GLY A 130 -19.44 -13.58 9.42
N CYS A 131 -18.86 -13.57 8.20
CA CYS A 131 -19.24 -14.50 7.15
C CYS A 131 -18.44 -15.82 7.32
N PRO A 132 -19.03 -16.92 7.83
CA PRO A 132 -18.36 -18.21 7.73
C PRO A 132 -18.13 -18.48 6.25
N ALA A 133 -16.87 -18.72 5.85
CA ALA A 133 -16.48 -19.00 4.48
C ALA A 133 -17.51 -19.94 3.85
N SER A 134 -18.44 -19.37 3.07
CA SER A 134 -19.51 -20.15 2.50
C SER A 134 -18.83 -21.21 1.67
N THR A 135 -19.12 -22.45 2.03
CA THR A 135 -18.49 -23.65 1.52
C THR A 135 -18.41 -23.53 0.00
N VAL A 136 -17.21 -23.27 -0.53
CA VAL A 136 -16.88 -23.57 -1.93
C VAL A 136 -16.85 -25.10 -2.01
N ARG A 137 -18.02 -25.73 -1.92
CA ARG A 137 -18.20 -27.14 -2.19
C ARG A 137 -18.33 -27.27 -3.70
N GLY A 138 -17.18 -27.43 -4.35
CA GLY A 138 -17.15 -27.86 -5.74
C GLY A 138 -15.81 -27.65 -6.44
N ARG A 139 -14.90 -28.63 -6.27
CA ARG A 139 -13.96 -29.10 -7.31
C ARG A 139 -12.63 -28.33 -7.44
N ARG A 140 -11.63 -28.67 -6.61
CA ARG A 140 -10.61 -29.70 -6.90
C ARG A 140 -9.53 -29.69 -5.81
N ASP A 141 -9.10 -30.90 -5.49
CA ASP A 141 -7.94 -31.24 -4.67
C ASP A 141 -6.77 -30.29 -4.88
N SER A 142 -6.19 -29.78 -3.79
CA SER A 142 -4.73 -29.66 -3.60
C SER A 142 -4.45 -29.25 -2.17
N ALA A 143 -3.62 -30.06 -1.53
CA ALA A 143 -3.08 -29.84 -0.21
C ALA A 143 -2.21 -28.57 -0.16
N HIS A 144 -2.03 -28.08 1.08
CA HIS A 144 -1.03 -27.11 1.54
C HIS A 144 -1.33 -25.62 1.32
N ALA A 145 -1.67 -24.93 2.41
CA ALA A 145 -0.90 -23.77 2.87
C ALA A 145 -1.32 -23.42 4.31
N ARG A 146 -0.54 -23.85 5.29
CA ARG A 146 -0.53 -23.21 6.62
C ARG A 146 0.25 -21.91 6.45
N LEU A 147 -0.39 -20.76 6.61
CA LEU A 147 0.30 -19.49 6.72
C LEU A 147 0.94 -19.39 8.12
N PRO A 148 2.22 -19.00 8.25
CA PRO A 148 2.82 -18.76 9.56
C PRO A 148 2.26 -17.48 10.19
N ALA A 149 2.03 -17.53 11.50
CA ALA A 149 1.57 -16.40 12.30
C ALA A 149 2.58 -15.25 12.23
N TRP A 150 2.11 -14.10 11.75
CA TRP A 150 2.86 -12.84 11.77
C TRP A 150 3.11 -12.41 13.22
N ARG A 151 4.37 -12.12 13.55
CA ARG A 151 4.79 -11.44 14.80
C ARG A 151 5.67 -10.25 14.42
N PRO A 152 5.34 -9.02 14.86
CA PRO A 152 6.25 -7.89 14.71
C PRO A 152 7.44 -8.04 15.68
N ARG A 153 8.60 -7.53 15.26
CA ARG A 153 9.84 -7.50 16.05
C ARG A 153 9.93 -6.23 16.85
#